data_AF-A0A3D1N474-F1
#
_entry.id   AF-A0A3D1N474-F1
#
_cell.length_a   1.000
_cell.length_b   1.000
_cell.length_c   1.000
_cell.angle_alpha   90.00
_cell.angle_beta   90.00
_cell.angle_gamma   90.00
#
_symmetry.space_group_name_H-M   'P 1'
#
loop_
_entity.id
_entity.type
_entity.pdbx_description
1 polymer ?
#
loop_
_entity_poly.entity_id
_entity_poly.type
_entity_poly.pdbx_seq_one_letter_code
_entity_poly.pdbx_strand_id
1 'polypeptide(L)'
;MKHGIIIFAAALAIAGCSTSEIQYNPAEQKMPQHIKKIAVRPFLNKTPQFGLEEKLMLKVIDEFLKNGEYSVSPESSADGVLVGEISNYILTPIQYDVNLVPTVYKINVVAVVRLLDKAYNRYLWEEPALQVTKIYSASTLPGGLSEEQAREALWEILSKAIVRRTVEGFGSVTSVSQRSVPQGSLDNSDPPAAGPRPSPEVPVSTAAGK
;
A
#
# COMPACT_ATOMS: atom_id res chain seq x y z
N MET A 1 -47.87 -11.02 -54.52
CA MET A 1 -46.46 -10.55 -54.46
C MET A 1 -46.23 -9.64 -53.23
N LYS A 2 -46.60 -10.07 -52.01
CA LYS A 2 -46.40 -9.28 -50.77
C LYS A 2 -45.40 -9.92 -49.80
N HIS A 3 -44.98 -11.16 -50.05
CA HIS A 3 -44.02 -11.89 -49.21
C HIS A 3 -42.55 -11.57 -49.55
N GLY A 4 -42.26 -10.96 -50.71
CA GLY A 4 -40.89 -10.59 -51.10
C GLY A 4 -40.33 -9.38 -50.35
N ILE A 5 -41.20 -8.49 -49.87
CA ILE A 5 -40.78 -7.26 -49.15
C ILE A 5 -40.41 -7.55 -47.69
N ILE A 6 -40.98 -8.61 -47.10
CA ILE A 6 -40.71 -8.95 -45.69
C ILE A 6 -39.33 -9.61 -45.51
N ILE A 7 -38.81 -10.26 -46.55
CA ILE A 7 -37.48 -10.91 -46.49
C ILE A 7 -36.34 -9.88 -46.63
N PHE A 8 -36.56 -8.78 -47.35
CA PHE A 8 -35.54 -7.73 -47.50
C PHE A 8 -35.37 -6.85 -46.24
N ALA A 9 -36.41 -6.74 -45.41
CA ALA A 9 -36.36 -6.03 -44.14
C ALA A 9 -35.65 -6.83 -43.01
N ALA A 10 -35.56 -8.16 -43.15
CA ALA A 10 -34.91 -9.03 -42.16
C ALA A 10 -33.38 -9.12 -42.34
N ALA A 11 -32.86 -8.85 -43.54
CA ALA A 11 -31.42 -8.91 -43.82
C ALA A 11 -30.64 -7.66 -43.32
N LEU A 12 -31.32 -6.53 -43.09
CA LEU A 12 -30.67 -5.28 -42.67
C LEU A 12 -30.55 -5.14 -41.14
N ALA A 13 -31.16 -6.04 -40.37
CA ALA A 13 -31.16 -6.00 -38.90
C ALA A 13 -29.92 -6.66 -38.26
N ILE A 14 -29.03 -7.29 -39.05
CA ILE A 14 -27.86 -8.02 -38.53
C ILE A 14 -26.56 -7.21 -38.67
N ALA A 15 -26.58 -6.05 -39.34
CA ALA A 15 -25.40 -5.19 -39.48
C ALA A 15 -25.17 -4.21 -38.31
N GLY A 16 -25.89 -4.37 -37.19
CA GLY A 16 -25.87 -3.46 -36.04
C GLY A 16 -24.99 -3.87 -34.86
N CYS A 17 -24.31 -5.03 -34.91
CA CYS A 17 -23.39 -5.46 -33.85
C CYS A 17 -21.94 -5.08 -34.18
N SER A 18 -21.67 -3.81 -34.49
CA SER A 18 -20.36 -3.27 -34.19
C SER A 18 -20.33 -3.03 -32.69
N THR A 19 -19.77 -3.98 -31.94
CA THR A 19 -19.29 -3.71 -30.59
C THR A 19 -18.23 -2.62 -30.74
N SER A 20 -18.64 -1.36 -30.60
CA SER A 20 -17.72 -0.28 -30.29
C SER A 20 -17.18 -0.64 -28.91
N GLU A 21 -16.09 -1.41 -28.89
CA GLU A 21 -15.19 -1.44 -27.76
C GLU A 21 -14.74 0.01 -27.60
N ILE A 22 -15.49 0.76 -26.80
CA ILE A 22 -15.02 2.00 -26.22
C ILE A 22 -13.90 1.53 -25.30
N GLN A 23 -12.72 1.39 -25.88
CA GLN A 23 -11.50 1.14 -25.15
C GLN A 23 -11.24 2.43 -24.39
N TYR A 24 -11.88 2.52 -23.22
CA TYR A 24 -11.62 3.53 -22.23
C TYR A 24 -10.20 3.26 -21.73
N ASN A 25 -9.24 3.83 -22.45
CA ASN A 25 -7.87 3.92 -22.00
C ASN A 25 -7.81 5.21 -21.18
N PRO A 26 -8.02 5.18 -19.84
CA PRO A 26 -7.78 6.37 -19.04
C PRO A 26 -6.38 6.85 -19.40
N ALA A 27 -6.25 8.13 -19.76
CA ALA A 27 -4.95 8.70 -20.09
C ALA A 27 -3.97 8.28 -19.01
N GLU A 28 -2.87 7.63 -19.38
CA GLU A 28 -1.80 7.30 -18.45
C GLU A 28 -1.48 8.58 -17.69
N GLN A 29 -1.92 8.65 -16.43
CA GLN A 29 -1.64 9.79 -15.59
C GLN A 29 -0.14 9.65 -15.28
N LYS A 30 0.68 10.25 -16.13
CA LYS A 30 2.12 10.38 -15.89
C LYS A 30 2.34 11.47 -14.86
N MET A 31 3.57 11.57 -14.34
CA MET A 31 3.97 12.69 -13.50
C MET A 31 3.49 14.02 -14.09
N PRO A 32 3.03 14.97 -13.25
CA PRO A 32 2.75 16.31 -13.72
C PRO A 32 3.93 16.87 -14.53
N GLN A 33 3.65 17.47 -15.69
CA GLN A 33 4.68 17.89 -16.65
C GLN A 33 5.71 18.90 -16.09
N HIS A 34 5.38 19.57 -14.99
CA HIS A 34 6.27 20.51 -14.32
C HIS A 34 7.34 19.84 -13.47
N ILE A 35 7.20 18.55 -13.12
CA ILE A 35 8.23 17.85 -12.34
C ILE A 35 9.21 17.16 -13.27
N LYS A 36 10.40 17.75 -13.39
CA LYS A 36 11.51 17.19 -14.16
C LYS A 36 12.69 16.85 -13.26
N LYS A 37 12.81 17.53 -12.13
CA LYS A 37 13.87 17.36 -11.15
C LYS A 37 13.32 16.76 -9.86
N ILE A 38 13.90 15.64 -9.43
CA ILE A 38 13.49 14.93 -8.22
C ILE A 38 14.66 14.96 -7.23
N ALA A 39 14.36 15.29 -5.97
CA ALA A 39 15.26 15.05 -4.85
C ALA A 39 14.77 13.84 -4.06
N VAL A 40 15.70 13.06 -3.53
CA VAL A 40 15.40 11.94 -2.63
C VAL A 40 15.94 12.31 -1.26
N ARG A 41 15.07 12.42 -0.25
CA ARG A 41 15.51 12.61 1.13
C ARG A 41 16.00 11.29 1.73
N PRO A 42 16.91 11.32 2.71
CA PRO A 42 17.20 10.16 3.53
C PRO A 42 15.90 9.57 4.10
N PHE A 43 15.73 8.26 3.98
CA PHE A 43 14.56 7.59 4.51
C PHE A 43 14.59 7.62 6.04
N LEU A 44 13.43 7.78 6.68
CA LEU A 44 13.33 7.59 8.12
C LEU A 44 13.30 6.10 8.43
N ASN A 45 13.96 5.67 9.50
CA ASN A 45 13.99 4.26 9.89
C ASN A 45 13.36 4.09 11.27
N LYS A 46 12.26 3.34 11.31
CA LYS A 46 11.59 2.96 12.56
C LYS A 46 11.92 1.54 13.00
N THR A 47 12.89 0.91 12.35
CA THR A 47 13.32 -0.46 12.62
C THR A 47 14.61 -0.47 13.45
N PRO A 48 14.92 -1.58 14.14
CA PRO A 48 16.16 -1.69 14.91
C PRO A 48 17.42 -1.88 14.04
N GLN A 49 17.28 -2.01 12.72
CA GLN A 49 18.38 -2.27 11.81
C GLN A 49 19.06 -0.96 11.42
N PHE A 50 20.36 -0.83 11.64
CA PHE A 50 21.08 0.42 11.36
C PHE A 50 21.49 0.55 9.89
N GLY A 51 21.50 1.79 9.38
CA GLY A 51 22.05 2.12 8.06
C GLY A 51 21.17 1.71 6.88
N LEU A 52 19.88 1.46 7.12
CA LEU A 52 18.92 1.17 6.06
C LEU A 52 18.52 2.44 5.28
N GLU A 53 18.56 3.59 5.96
CA GLU A 53 18.16 4.91 5.48
C GLU A 53 18.95 5.30 4.22
N GLU A 54 20.27 5.32 4.36
CA GLU A 54 21.20 5.78 3.34
C GLU A 54 21.31 4.75 2.21
N LYS A 55 21.34 3.46 2.55
CA LYS A 55 21.36 2.39 1.55
C LYS A 55 20.15 2.45 0.62
N LEU A 56 18.95 2.58 1.18
CA LEU A 56 17.73 2.67 0.37
C LEU A 56 17.71 3.97 -0.44
N MET A 57 18.10 5.09 0.15
CA MET A 57 18.22 6.38 -0.56
C MET A 57 19.12 6.26 -1.79
N LEU A 58 20.34 5.74 -1.63
CA LEU A 58 21.30 5.58 -2.73
C LEU A 58 20.75 4.65 -3.81
N LYS A 59 20.13 3.53 -3.45
CA LYS A 59 19.51 2.61 -4.42
C LYS A 59 18.37 3.25 -5.18
N VAL A 60 17.55 4.07 -4.53
CA VAL A 60 16.46 4.80 -5.20
C VAL A 60 17.02 5.85 -6.15
N ILE A 61 18.06 6.58 -5.75
CA ILE A 61 18.77 7.53 -6.63
C ILE A 61 19.31 6.80 -7.86
N ASP A 62 20.01 5.67 -7.67
CA ASP A 62 20.55 4.86 -8.76
C ASP A 62 19.45 4.42 -9.75
N GLU A 63 18.29 3.98 -9.25
CA GLU A 63 17.17 3.57 -10.11
C GLU A 63 16.55 4.76 -10.86
N PHE A 64 16.46 5.95 -10.26
CA PHE A 64 16.02 7.16 -10.99
C PHE A 64 17.00 7.53 -12.11
N LEU A 65 18.31 7.45 -11.83
CA LEU A 65 19.35 7.72 -12.82
C LEU A 65 19.32 6.70 -13.97
N LYS A 66 19.03 5.42 -13.68
CA LYS A 66 18.85 4.36 -14.70
C LYS A 66 17.61 4.57 -15.56
N ASN A 67 16.50 5.03 -14.98
CA ASN A 67 15.28 5.29 -15.74
C ASN A 67 15.46 6.44 -16.74
N GLY A 68 16.28 7.45 -16.40
CA GLY A 68 16.68 8.53 -17.32
C GLY A 68 15.58 9.55 -17.67
N GLU A 69 14.34 9.32 -17.26
CA GLU A 69 13.20 10.21 -17.51
C GLU A 69 13.22 11.47 -16.62
N TYR A 70 13.81 11.37 -15.43
CA TYR A 70 13.88 12.45 -14.44
C TYR A 70 15.33 12.69 -14.01
N SER A 71 15.68 13.96 -13.80
CA SER A 71 17.01 14.31 -13.28
C SER A 71 17.01 14.34 -11.75
N VAL A 72 18.00 13.70 -11.13
CA VAL A 72 18.18 13.79 -9.68
C VAL A 72 18.95 15.07 -9.34
N SER A 73 18.41 15.91 -8.46
CA SER A 73 19.05 17.16 -8.04
C SER A 73 18.95 17.37 -6.52
N PRO A 74 19.77 18.27 -5.94
CA PRO A 74 19.59 18.68 -4.55
C PRO A 74 18.18 19.21 -4.29
N GLU A 75 17.71 19.06 -3.06
CA GLU A 75 16.35 19.45 -2.67
C GLU A 75 16.06 20.93 -2.95
N SER A 76 17.05 21.81 -2.84
CA SER A 76 16.90 23.25 -3.12
C SER A 76 16.46 23.53 -4.56
N SER A 77 16.93 22.75 -5.53
CA SER A 77 16.69 22.94 -6.97
C SER A 77 15.74 21.91 -7.59
N ALA A 78 15.20 21.00 -6.79
CA ALA A 78 14.22 20.01 -7.23
C ALA A 78 12.79 20.56 -7.30
N ASP A 79 11.98 19.99 -8.20
CA ASP A 79 10.54 20.28 -8.35
C ASP A 79 9.70 19.31 -7.50
N GLY A 80 10.14 18.05 -7.41
CA GLY A 80 9.54 17.01 -6.57
C GLY A 80 10.52 16.49 -5.52
N VAL A 81 10.02 16.11 -4.35
CA VAL A 81 10.82 15.54 -3.26
C VAL A 81 10.22 14.21 -2.84
N LEU A 82 10.98 13.13 -3.04
CA LEU A 82 10.63 11.82 -2.53
C LEU A 82 10.97 11.75 -1.04
N VAL A 83 9.95 11.43 -0.25
CA VAL A 83 10.06 11.24 1.19
C VAL A 83 9.58 9.84 1.51
N GLY A 84 10.33 9.12 2.32
CA GLY A 84 9.92 7.78 2.72
C GLY A 84 10.39 7.40 4.10
N GLU A 85 9.77 6.33 4.60
CA GLU A 85 10.04 5.78 5.91
C GLU A 85 9.99 4.25 5.84
N ILE A 86 10.98 3.58 6.42
CA ILE A 86 11.00 2.14 6.62
C ILE A 86 10.29 1.86 7.94
N SER A 87 9.05 1.40 7.84
CA SER A 87 8.18 1.12 8.98
C SER A 87 8.42 -0.25 9.61
N ASN A 88 8.83 -1.24 8.81
CA ASN A 88 9.01 -2.60 9.29
C ASN A 88 10.11 -3.34 8.52
N TYR A 89 10.88 -4.16 9.23
CA TYR A 89 11.89 -5.07 8.69
C TYR A 89 11.86 -6.37 9.50
N ILE A 90 11.45 -7.47 8.87
CA ILE A 90 11.34 -8.78 9.53
C ILE A 90 12.10 -9.82 8.72
N LEU A 91 13.07 -10.48 9.36
CA LEU A 91 13.72 -11.68 8.87
C LEU A 91 13.12 -12.88 9.61
N THR A 92 12.55 -13.84 8.87
CA THR A 92 11.93 -15.04 9.44
C THR A 92 12.47 -16.30 8.77
N PRO A 93 12.99 -17.28 9.54
CA PRO A 93 13.23 -18.62 9.00
C PRO A 93 11.89 -19.30 8.66
N ILE A 94 11.78 -19.85 7.46
CA ILE A 94 10.54 -20.49 6.97
C ILE A 94 10.69 -21.99 6.72
N GLN A 95 11.92 -22.51 6.67
CA GLN A 95 12.20 -23.94 6.59
C GLN A 95 13.43 -24.29 7.42
N TYR A 96 13.45 -25.53 7.92
CA TYR A 96 14.50 -26.09 8.76
C TYR A 96 14.87 -27.49 8.25
N ASP A 97 16.10 -27.93 8.50
CA ASP A 97 16.54 -29.29 8.23
C ASP A 97 16.21 -30.26 9.39
N VAL A 98 16.66 -31.52 9.25
CA VAL A 98 16.49 -32.57 10.27
C VAL A 98 17.18 -32.26 11.60
N ASN A 99 18.13 -31.33 11.62
CA ASN A 99 18.88 -30.89 12.80
C ASN A 99 18.34 -29.56 13.36
N LEU A 100 17.18 -29.09 12.88
CA LEU A 100 16.57 -27.80 13.23
C LEU A 100 17.42 -26.58 12.85
N VAL A 101 18.28 -26.71 11.84
CA VAL A 101 19.03 -25.60 11.26
C VAL A 101 18.18 -24.92 10.19
N PRO A 102 18.00 -23.59 10.23
CA PRO A 102 17.23 -22.91 9.21
C PRO A 102 17.88 -23.02 7.83
N THR A 103 17.11 -23.51 6.85
CA THR A 103 17.56 -23.71 5.47
C THR A 103 17.04 -22.65 4.52
N VAL A 104 15.89 -22.04 4.83
CA VAL A 104 15.28 -21.00 4.01
C VAL A 104 14.79 -19.86 4.89
N TYR A 105 15.10 -18.65 4.47
CA TYR A 105 14.73 -17.41 5.14
C TYR A 105 13.81 -16.57 4.25
N LYS A 106 12.99 -15.75 4.90
CA LYS A 106 12.12 -14.75 4.29
C LYS A 106 12.41 -13.40 4.92
N ILE A 107 12.86 -12.44 4.13
CA ILE A 107 12.94 -11.03 4.53
C ILE A 107 11.69 -10.33 4.02
N ASN A 108 11.00 -9.64 4.91
CA ASN A 108 9.88 -8.76 4.58
C ASN A 108 10.18 -7.33 5.03
N VAL A 109 9.95 -6.37 4.14
CA VAL A 109 10.09 -4.94 4.44
C VAL A 109 8.81 -4.22 4.05
N VAL A 110 8.42 -3.26 4.88
CA VAL A 110 7.30 -2.34 4.61
C VAL A 110 7.80 -0.92 4.71
N ALA A 111 7.62 -0.15 3.63
CA ALA A 111 7.98 1.25 3.57
C ALA A 111 6.76 2.13 3.25
N VAL A 112 6.68 3.29 3.89
CA VAL A 112 5.79 4.39 3.52
C VAL A 112 6.55 5.26 2.54
N VAL A 113 5.94 5.62 1.42
CA VAL A 113 6.60 6.47 0.40
C VAL A 113 5.63 7.52 -0.12
N ARG A 114 6.13 8.74 -0.26
CA ARG A 114 5.36 9.92 -0.66
C ARG A 114 6.19 10.79 -1.60
N LEU A 115 5.54 11.44 -2.55
CA LEU A 115 6.18 12.46 -3.38
C LEU A 115 5.53 13.81 -3.11
N LEU A 116 6.33 14.73 -2.58
CA LEU A 116 5.95 16.11 -2.35
C LEU A 116 6.23 16.94 -3.61
N ASP A 117 5.23 17.69 -4.06
CA ASP A 117 5.38 18.75 -5.05
C ASP A 117 5.77 20.04 -4.34
N LYS A 118 6.96 20.57 -4.65
CA LYS A 118 7.44 21.81 -4.03
C LYS A 118 6.73 23.07 -4.54
N ALA A 119 6.20 23.05 -5.77
CA ALA A 119 5.54 24.23 -6.34
C ALA A 119 4.21 24.51 -5.63
N TYR A 120 3.47 23.46 -5.30
CA TYR A 120 2.15 23.54 -4.66
C TYR A 120 2.13 23.09 -3.20
N ASN A 121 3.29 22.68 -2.66
CA ASN A 121 3.47 22.16 -1.31
C ASN A 121 2.43 21.09 -0.92
N ARG A 122 2.21 20.12 -1.82
CA ARG A 122 1.23 19.04 -1.64
C ARG A 122 1.83 17.69 -2.02
N TYR A 123 1.40 16.63 -1.35
CA TYR A 123 1.76 15.28 -1.78
C TYR A 123 0.97 14.91 -3.04
N LEU A 124 1.68 14.54 -4.10
CA LEU A 124 1.06 14.10 -5.35
C LEU A 124 0.61 12.65 -5.29
N TRP A 125 1.37 11.83 -4.56
CA TRP A 125 1.00 10.46 -4.27
C TRP A 125 1.58 10.06 -2.92
N GLU A 126 0.93 9.07 -2.33
CA GLU A 126 1.31 8.42 -1.09
C GLU A 126 0.98 6.93 -1.20
N GLU A 127 1.95 6.10 -0.84
CA GLU A 127 1.79 4.67 -0.62
C GLU A 127 2.07 4.39 0.85
N PRO A 128 1.02 4.14 1.66
CA PRO A 128 1.16 3.98 3.10
C PRO A 128 1.79 2.64 3.50
N ALA A 129 1.83 1.65 2.60
CA ALA A 129 2.34 0.32 2.92
C ALA A 129 2.93 -0.38 1.68
N LEU A 130 4.04 0.13 1.15
CA LEU A 130 4.79 -0.55 0.11
C LEU A 130 5.53 -1.74 0.71
N GLN A 131 5.02 -2.95 0.46
CA GLN A 131 5.58 -4.19 0.99
C GLN A 131 6.39 -4.94 -0.08
N VAL A 132 7.61 -5.34 0.29
CA VAL A 132 8.47 -6.18 -0.55
C VAL A 132 8.96 -7.37 0.27
N THR A 133 9.04 -8.53 -0.37
CA THR A 133 9.48 -9.78 0.26
C THR A 133 10.55 -10.45 -0.59
N LYS A 134 11.60 -10.97 0.05
CA LYS A 134 12.61 -11.83 -0.57
C LYS A 134 12.72 -13.13 0.20
N ILE A 135 12.57 -14.25 -0.50
CA ILE A 135 12.85 -15.58 0.03
C ILE A 135 14.20 -16.04 -0.52
N TYR A 136 15.04 -16.62 0.34
CA TYR A 136 16.36 -17.13 -0.06
C TYR A 136 16.77 -18.35 0.77
N SER A 137 17.54 -19.24 0.15
CA SER A 137 18.17 -20.37 0.83
C SER A 137 19.40 -19.90 1.60
N ALA A 138 19.64 -20.50 2.76
CA ALA A 138 20.81 -20.22 3.59
C ALA A 138 22.12 -20.48 2.83
N SER A 139 23.15 -19.67 3.09
CA SER A 139 24.49 -19.81 2.46
C SER A 139 25.17 -21.16 2.71
N THR A 140 24.68 -21.95 3.67
CA THR A 140 25.13 -23.32 3.93
C THR A 140 24.68 -24.32 2.85
N LEU A 141 23.73 -23.94 2.00
CA LEU A 141 23.23 -24.75 0.90
C LEU A 141 23.84 -24.33 -0.45
N PRO A 142 23.97 -25.26 -1.41
CA PRO A 142 24.42 -24.91 -2.77
C PRO A 142 23.52 -23.84 -3.39
N GLY A 143 24.14 -22.73 -3.84
CA GLY A 143 23.41 -21.59 -4.41
C GLY A 143 22.66 -20.74 -3.39
N GLY A 144 22.89 -20.95 -2.09
CA GLY A 144 22.37 -20.10 -1.03
C GLY A 144 22.99 -18.70 -1.00
N LEU A 145 22.31 -17.78 -0.32
CA LEU A 145 22.75 -16.39 -0.16
C LEU A 145 23.09 -16.11 1.30
N SER A 146 24.10 -15.26 1.52
CA SER A 146 24.27 -14.63 2.83
C SER A 146 23.11 -13.66 3.10
N GLU A 147 22.85 -13.35 4.37
CA GLU A 147 21.85 -12.35 4.74
C GLU A 147 22.15 -11.00 4.09
N GLU A 148 23.42 -10.61 3.99
CA GLU A 148 23.84 -9.36 3.35
C GLU A 148 23.51 -9.34 1.85
N GLN A 149 23.80 -10.43 1.13
CA GLN A 149 23.46 -10.55 -0.29
C GLN A 149 21.95 -10.56 -0.52
N ALA A 150 21.20 -11.28 0.32
CA ALA A 150 19.74 -11.32 0.25
C ALA A 150 19.12 -9.94 0.53
N ARG A 151 19.70 -9.20 1.48
CA ARG A 151 19.30 -7.83 1.82
C ARG A 151 19.61 -6.86 0.68
N GLU A 152 20.77 -6.99 0.06
CA GLU A 152 21.14 -6.18 -1.11
C GLU A 152 20.18 -6.40 -2.29
N ALA A 153 19.83 -7.66 -2.57
CA ALA A 153 18.84 -8.01 -3.58
C ALA A 153 17.43 -7.49 -3.23
N LEU A 154 17.06 -7.48 -1.94
CA LEU A 154 15.81 -6.90 -1.47
C LEU A 154 15.77 -5.39 -1.74
N TRP A 155 16.87 -4.68 -1.49
CA TRP A 155 16.94 -3.23 -1.75
C TRP A 155 16.79 -2.89 -3.21
N GLU A 156 17.35 -3.71 -4.10
CA GLU A 156 17.15 -3.56 -5.54
C GLU A 156 15.68 -3.74 -5.94
N ILE A 157 14.97 -4.70 -5.35
CA ILE A 157 13.53 -4.91 -5.61
C ILE A 157 12.72 -3.71 -5.08
N LEU A 158 13.02 -3.26 -3.87
CA LEU A 158 12.31 -2.15 -3.23
C LEU A 158 12.55 -0.84 -3.97
N SER A 159 13.78 -0.50 -4.36
CA SER A 159 14.08 0.72 -5.10
C SER A 159 13.38 0.75 -6.46
N LYS A 160 13.38 -0.36 -7.20
CA LYS A 160 12.64 -0.49 -8.46
C LYS A 160 11.13 -0.32 -8.25
N ALA A 161 10.57 -0.92 -7.22
CA ALA A 161 9.16 -0.76 -6.89
C ALA A 161 8.81 0.69 -6.56
N ILE A 162 9.66 1.38 -5.80
CA ILE A 162 9.51 2.80 -5.46
C ILE A 162 9.52 3.67 -6.72
N VAL A 163 10.55 3.55 -7.56
CA VAL A 163 10.67 4.37 -8.78
C VAL A 163 9.51 4.08 -9.72
N ARG A 164 9.19 2.80 -9.95
CA ARG A 164 8.05 2.41 -10.78
C ARG A 164 6.75 3.01 -10.26
N ARG A 165 6.48 2.93 -8.95
CA ARG A 165 5.28 3.53 -8.34
C ARG A 165 5.30 5.06 -8.45
N THR A 166 6.49 5.66 -8.35
CA THR A 166 6.66 7.12 -8.45
C THR A 166 6.44 7.62 -9.87
N VAL A 167 6.75 6.84 -10.91
CA VAL A 167 6.67 7.27 -12.32
C VAL A 167 5.34 6.86 -12.94
N GLU A 168 4.92 5.60 -12.72
CA GLU A 168 3.73 5.00 -13.33
C GLU A 168 2.48 5.06 -12.43
N GLY A 169 2.64 5.32 -11.13
CA GLY A 169 1.60 5.10 -10.13
C GLY A 169 0.55 6.21 -9.98
N PHE A 170 0.66 7.35 -10.68
CA PHE A 170 -0.39 8.37 -10.57
C PHE A 170 -1.70 7.81 -11.11
N GLY A 171 -2.77 7.92 -10.32
CA GLY A 171 -4.12 7.49 -10.69
C GLY A 171 -4.53 6.07 -10.24
N SER A 172 -3.62 5.20 -9.81
CA SER A 172 -3.98 3.83 -9.37
C SER A 172 -3.94 3.59 -7.85
N VAL A 173 -3.57 4.59 -7.04
CA VAL A 173 -3.70 4.57 -5.57
C VAL A 173 -4.51 5.75 -5.09
N THR A 174 -5.83 5.59 -5.15
CA THR A 174 -6.75 6.31 -4.29
C THR A 174 -7.75 5.31 -3.71
N SER A 175 -7.30 4.42 -2.82
CA SER A 175 -8.23 3.73 -1.91
C SER A 175 -7.48 2.97 -0.82
N VAL A 176 -7.01 3.69 0.20
CA VAL A 176 -7.37 3.22 1.54
C VAL A 176 -8.80 3.65 1.78
N SER A 177 -9.74 2.79 1.35
CA SER A 177 -11.08 2.79 1.90
C SER A 177 -10.92 2.63 3.41
N GLN A 178 -11.05 3.73 4.16
CA GLN A 178 -11.33 3.63 5.58
C GLN A 178 -12.71 2.99 5.68
N ARG A 179 -12.74 1.67 5.85
CA ARG A 179 -13.94 0.98 6.30
C ARG A 179 -14.17 1.43 7.74
N SER A 180 -14.80 2.58 7.89
CA SER A 180 -15.36 3.02 9.17
C SER A 180 -16.37 1.94 9.57
N VAL A 181 -16.03 1.18 10.61
CA VAL A 181 -16.95 0.21 11.21
C VAL A 181 -18.05 1.05 11.87
N PRO A 182 -19.34 0.92 11.47
CA PRO A 182 -20.40 1.59 12.19
C PRO A 182 -20.44 0.99 13.59
N GLN A 183 -20.09 1.81 14.58
CA GLN A 183 -20.30 1.48 15.98
C GLN A 183 -21.82 1.40 16.17
N GLY A 184 -22.34 0.18 16.29
CA GLY A 184 -23.75 -0.06 16.54
C GLY A 184 -24.15 0.67 17.83
N SER A 185 -25.01 1.68 17.69
CA SER A 185 -25.70 2.29 18.81
C SER A 185 -26.59 1.24 19.46
N LEU A 186 -26.25 0.84 20.68
CA LEU A 186 -27.20 0.17 21.56
C LEU A 186 -28.28 1.20 21.90
N ASP A 187 -29.37 1.11 21.15
CA ASP A 187 -30.60 1.86 21.36
C ASP A 187 -31.26 1.37 22.65
N ASN A 188 -31.25 2.25 23.66
CA ASN A 188 -32.00 2.09 24.89
C ASN A 188 -33.48 2.19 24.55
N SER A 189 -34.18 1.05 24.55
CA SER A 189 -35.65 1.03 24.59
C SER A 189 -36.12 0.97 26.04
N ASP A 190 -36.79 2.05 26.44
CA ASP A 190 -37.48 2.29 27.71
C ASP A 190 -38.64 1.28 27.99
N PRO A 191 -39.19 1.24 29.23
CA PRO A 191 -39.67 0.03 29.90
C PRO A 191 -41.18 -0.20 29.77
N PRO A 192 -41.72 -1.39 30.11
CA PRO A 192 -43.13 -1.55 30.41
C PRO A 192 -43.40 -1.42 31.91
N ALA A 193 -44.29 -0.50 32.24
CA ALA A 193 -44.83 -0.30 33.57
C ALA A 193 -45.90 -1.36 33.95
N ALA A 194 -45.92 -1.65 35.27
CA ALA A 194 -47.06 -1.98 36.13
C ALA A 194 -47.56 -3.44 36.29
N GLY A 195 -47.41 -3.92 37.53
CA GLY A 195 -48.22 -4.95 38.20
C GLY A 195 -47.95 -4.92 39.72
N PRO A 196 -48.95 -5.16 40.61
CA PRO A 196 -49.11 -4.38 41.85
C PRO A 196 -48.37 -4.90 43.10
N ARG A 197 -48.12 -3.96 44.03
CA ARG A 197 -47.49 -4.17 45.35
C ARG A 197 -48.24 -5.19 46.21
N PRO A 198 -47.51 -5.82 47.15
CA PRO A 198 -47.83 -5.56 48.56
C PRO A 198 -46.59 -5.14 49.38
N SER A 199 -46.78 -4.13 50.23
CA SER A 199 -46.01 -3.92 51.48
C SER A 199 -46.91 -4.43 52.63
N PRO A 200 -46.46 -4.65 53.89
CA PRO A 200 -45.21 -4.14 54.52
C PRO A 200 -44.49 -5.14 55.46
N GLU A 201 -43.22 -4.84 55.81
CA GLU A 201 -42.73 -5.04 57.19
C GLU A 201 -41.45 -4.21 57.43
N VAL A 202 -41.37 -3.62 58.62
CA VAL A 202 -40.33 -2.76 59.20
C VAL A 202 -40.11 -3.32 60.63
N PRO A 203 -39.01 -3.10 61.40
CA PRO A 203 -37.65 -2.55 61.16
C PRO A 203 -36.53 -3.51 61.66
N VAL A 204 -35.26 -3.04 61.69
CA VAL A 204 -34.27 -3.07 62.82
C VAL A 204 -32.89 -2.74 62.21
N SER A 205 -32.38 -1.51 62.32
CA SER A 205 -31.58 -0.91 63.40
C SER A 205 -30.20 -1.55 63.65
N THR A 206 -29.20 -0.68 63.83
CA THR A 206 -27.80 -0.88 64.32
C THR A 206 -26.75 -0.96 63.20
N ALA A 207 -25.99 0.09 62.84
CA ALA A 207 -25.00 0.93 63.55
C ALA A 207 -23.53 0.50 63.29
N ALA A 208 -22.67 1.53 63.23
CA ALA A 208 -21.20 1.54 63.19
C ALA A 208 -20.54 1.17 61.84
N GLY A 209 -19.70 1.98 61.19
CA GLY A 209 -18.92 3.13 61.68
C GLY A 209 -17.51 2.73 62.08
N LYS A 210 -16.63 2.48 61.10
CA LYS A 210 -15.28 3.07 60.98
C LYS A 210 -14.58 2.52 59.74
#